data_AF-A0A3A5JJ95-F1
#
_entry.id   AF-A0A3A5JJ95-F1
#
_cell.length_a   1.000
_cell.length_b   1.000
_cell.length_c   1.000
_cell.angle_alpha   90.00
_cell.angle_beta   90.00
_cell.angle_gamma   90.00
#
_symmetry.space_group_name_H-M   'P 1'
#
loop_
_entity.id
_entity.type
_entity.pdbx_description
1 polymer ?
#
loop_
_entity_poly.entity_id
_entity_poly.type
_entity_poly.pdbx_seq_one_letter_code
_entity_poly.pdbx_strand_id
1 'polypeptide(L)'
;MRIVADENVSDAIVNTVRSAGHDVELVRDAYGMGTDDTEIERRARTDDRAVLTHDEDFVGLDAPHAPILFMPNDSPAVVRTVGAINRLEEYGVDLTDGEFFLPDGWA
;
A
#
# COMPACT_ATOMS: atom_id res chain seq x y z
N MET A 1 -4.73 -7.94 6.01
CA MET A 1 -4.31 -7.82 4.59
C MET A 1 -2.85 -8.21 4.36
N ARG A 2 -2.51 -8.53 3.09
CA ARG A 2 -1.14 -8.70 2.58
C ARG A 2 -0.77 -7.48 1.72
N ILE A 3 0.37 -6.87 1.99
CA ILE A 3 0.75 -5.56 1.45
C ILE A 3 2.21 -5.63 0.97
N VAL A 4 2.49 -4.98 -0.16
CA VAL A 4 3.83 -4.58 -0.60
C VAL A 4 3.94 -3.08 -0.38
N ALA A 5 4.85 -2.64 0.48
CA ALA A 5 5.17 -1.23 0.67
C ALA A 5 6.30 -0.84 -0.29
N ASP A 6 6.08 0.24 -1.03
CA ASP A 6 7.06 0.81 -1.95
C ASP A 6 8.37 1.21 -1.24
N GLU A 7 9.47 1.34 -1.99
CA GLU A 7 10.80 1.62 -1.46
C GLU A 7 10.90 2.96 -0.75
N ASN A 8 10.01 3.90 -1.05
CA ASN A 8 10.00 5.22 -0.42
C ASN A 8 9.16 5.28 0.86
N VAL A 9 8.43 4.21 1.19
CA VAL A 9 7.65 4.13 2.43
C VAL A 9 8.59 3.96 3.62
N SER A 10 8.43 4.79 4.66
CA SER A 10 9.27 4.72 5.85
C SER A 10 9.04 3.46 6.68
N ASP A 11 10.09 3.03 7.38
CA ASP A 11 10.02 1.90 8.33
C ASP A 11 8.98 2.13 9.43
N ALA A 12 8.73 3.39 9.82
CA ALA A 12 7.73 3.72 10.83
C ALA A 12 6.32 3.32 10.38
N ILE A 13 5.97 3.59 9.12
CA ILE A 13 4.70 3.16 8.52
C ILE A 13 4.65 1.63 8.47
N VAL A 14 5.66 1.01 7.85
CA VAL A 14 5.74 -0.45 7.67
C VAL A 14 5.58 -1.17 9.00
N ASN A 15 6.34 -0.77 10.03
CA ASN A 15 6.30 -1.41 11.35
C ASN A 15 4.95 -1.25 12.03
N THR A 16 4.24 -0.14 11.82
CA THR A 16 2.93 0.06 12.44
C THR A 16 1.85 -0.74 11.72
N VAL A 17 1.88 -0.80 10.38
CA VAL A 17 1.00 -1.65 9.58
C VAL A 17 1.21 -3.13 9.93
N ARG A 18 2.47 -3.56 10.13
CA ARG A 18 2.79 -4.89 10.68
C ARG A 18 2.25 -5.09 12.08
N SER A 19 2.42 -4.11 12.97
CA SER A 19 1.91 -4.16 14.36
C SER A 19 0.38 -4.23 14.44
N ALA A 20 -0.32 -3.76 13.39
CA ALA A 20 -1.76 -3.90 13.24
C ALA A 20 -2.20 -5.31 12.80
N GLY A 21 -1.26 -6.22 12.51
CA GLY A 21 -1.52 -7.62 12.16
C GLY A 21 -1.53 -7.90 10.65
N HIS A 22 -1.08 -6.96 9.82
CA HIS A 22 -0.96 -7.17 8.38
C HIS A 22 0.40 -7.78 8.00
N ASP A 23 0.40 -8.57 6.92
CA ASP A 23 1.63 -9.09 6.31
C ASP A 23 2.17 -8.05 5.34
N VAL A 24 3.35 -7.48 5.63
CA VAL A 24 3.94 -6.39 4.84
C VAL A 24 5.34 -6.77 4.37
N GLU A 25 5.52 -6.81 3.06
CA GLU A 25 6.81 -6.85 2.39
C GLU A 25 7.21 -5.43 1.99
N LEU A 26 8.49 -5.10 2.14
CA LEU A 26 9.02 -3.78 1.79
C LEU A 26 9.92 -3.96 0.56
N VAL A 27 9.67 -3.23 -0.53
CA VAL A 27 10.28 -3.45 -1.84
C VAL A 27 11.81 -3.50 -1.77
N ARG A 28 12.43 -2.52 -1.07
CA ARG A 28 13.90 -2.47 -0.92
C ARG A 28 14.50 -3.71 -0.24
N ASP A 29 13.72 -4.45 0.55
CA ASP A 29 14.16 -5.68 1.22
C ASP A 29 13.78 -6.95 0.45
N ALA A 30 12.57 -7.00 -0.10
CA ALA A 30 12.00 -8.21 -0.71
C ALA A 30 12.35 -8.34 -2.19
N TYR A 31 12.30 -7.23 -2.94
CA TYR A 31 12.42 -7.22 -4.40
C TYR A 31 13.76 -6.64 -4.86
N GLY A 32 14.35 -5.76 -4.03
CA GLY A 32 15.60 -5.06 -4.28
C GLY A 32 15.37 -3.56 -4.51
N MET A 33 16.36 -2.75 -4.15
CA MET A 33 16.33 -1.30 -4.36
C MET A 33 16.30 -0.97 -5.87
N GLY A 34 15.46 0.00 -6.26
CA GLY A 34 15.28 0.39 -7.66
C GLY A 34 14.54 -0.64 -8.51
N THR A 35 13.67 -1.46 -7.90
CA THR A 35 12.74 -2.31 -8.65
C THR A 35 11.72 -1.41 -9.36
N ASP A 36 11.50 -1.63 -10.65
CA ASP A 36 10.53 -0.85 -11.43
C ASP A 36 9.09 -1.04 -10.93
N ASP A 37 8.29 0.03 -10.98
CA ASP A 37 6.88 0.03 -10.53
C ASP A 37 6.03 -1.03 -11.20
N THR A 38 6.25 -1.25 -12.50
CA THR A 38 5.56 -2.31 -13.26
C THR A 38 5.88 -3.71 -12.75
N GLU A 39 7.09 -3.95 -12.24
CA GLU A 39 7.46 -5.24 -11.64
C GLU A 39 6.92 -5.35 -10.21
N ILE A 40 6.90 -4.25 -9.45
CA ILE A 40 6.26 -4.17 -8.12
C ILE A 40 4.78 -4.53 -8.25
N GLU A 41 4.05 -3.85 -9.14
CA GLU A 41 2.63 -4.10 -9.43
C GLU A 41 2.41 -5.56 -9.84
N ARG A 42 3.17 -6.03 -10.84
CA ARG A 42 2.99 -7.38 -11.37
C ARG A 42 3.17 -8.45 -10.29
N ARG A 43 4.16 -8.29 -9.41
CA ARG A 43 4.38 -9.19 -8.28
C ARG A 43 3.28 -9.07 -7.23
N ALA A 44 2.91 -7.85 -6.85
CA ALA A 44 1.84 -7.61 -5.89
C ALA A 44 0.53 -8.28 -6.36
N ARG A 45 0.17 -8.11 -7.63
CA ARG A 45 -0.99 -8.77 -8.23
C ARG A 45 -0.86 -10.29 -8.25
N THR A 46 0.31 -10.82 -8.62
CA THR A 46 0.55 -12.28 -8.65
C THR A 46 0.43 -12.92 -7.27
N ASP A 47 0.82 -12.20 -6.22
CA ASP A 47 0.87 -12.69 -4.85
C ASP A 47 -0.36 -12.29 -4.02
N ASP A 48 -1.41 -11.74 -4.64
CA ASP A 48 -2.62 -11.23 -3.99
C ASP A 48 -2.31 -10.21 -2.87
N ARG A 49 -1.43 -9.24 -3.17
CA ARG A 49 -1.02 -8.16 -2.27
C ARG A 49 -1.49 -6.80 -2.80
N ALA A 50 -1.86 -5.90 -1.89
CA ALA A 50 -2.05 -4.49 -2.21
C ALA A 50 -0.70 -3.76 -2.26
N VAL A 51 -0.57 -2.73 -3.09
CA VAL A 51 0.60 -1.84 -3.13
C VAL A 51 0.33 -0.62 -2.24
N LEU A 52 1.18 -0.36 -1.26
CA LEU A 52 1.18 0.88 -0.48
C LEU A 52 2.30 1.78 -1.01
N THR A 53 1.94 2.95 -1.53
CA THR A 53 2.88 3.82 -2.25
C THR A 53 2.60 5.30 -2.02
N HIS A 54 3.66 6.11 -2.20
CA HIS A 54 3.59 7.56 -2.29
C HIS A 54 3.58 8.05 -3.74
N ASP A 55 3.87 7.18 -4.69
CA ASP A 55 4.07 7.55 -6.09
C ASP A 55 2.73 7.58 -6.84
N GLU A 56 2.46 8.71 -7.48
CA GLU A 56 1.26 8.93 -8.29
C GLU A 56 1.25 8.07 -9.55
N ASP A 57 2.41 7.54 -9.98
CA ASP A 57 2.52 6.67 -11.16
C ASP A 57 1.83 5.30 -10.98
N PHE A 58 1.47 4.94 -9.74
CA PHE A 58 0.61 3.79 -9.45
C PHE A 58 -0.90 4.11 -9.52
N VAL A 59 -1.29 5.35 -9.80
CA VAL A 59 -2.69 5.80 -9.88
C VAL A 59 -3.11 5.96 -11.34
N GLY A 60 -4.35 5.60 -11.66
CA GLY A 60 -4.90 5.61 -13.01
C GLY A 60 -4.47 4.41 -13.86
N LEU A 61 -4.15 3.27 -13.25
CA LEU A 61 -3.72 2.08 -13.98
C LEU A 61 -4.89 1.42 -14.71
N ASP A 62 -4.62 0.84 -15.89
CA ASP A 62 -5.61 0.03 -16.59
C ASP A 62 -5.81 -1.32 -15.86
N ALA A 63 -7.06 -1.67 -15.57
CA ALA A 63 -7.39 -2.95 -14.95
C ALA A 63 -7.08 -4.15 -15.90
N PRO A 64 -6.67 -5.32 -15.37
CA PRO A 64 -6.54 -5.63 -13.94
C PRO A 64 -5.17 -5.27 -13.35
N HIS A 65 -5.16 -4.71 -12.14
CA HIS A 65 -3.97 -4.34 -11.39
C HIS A 65 -4.10 -4.69 -9.89
N ALA A 66 -2.98 -4.77 -9.19
CA ALA A 66 -2.99 -4.88 -7.73
C ALA A 66 -3.81 -3.73 -7.09
N PRO A 67 -4.51 -3.96 -5.96
CA PRO A 67 -5.12 -2.88 -5.22
C PRO A 67 -4.08 -1.83 -4.81
N ILE A 68 -4.36 -0.55 -5.03
CA ILE A 68 -3.43 0.54 -4.74
C ILE A 68 -3.91 1.29 -3.51
N LEU A 69 -3.06 1.36 -2.49
CA LEU A 69 -3.22 2.15 -1.29
C LEU A 69 -2.30 3.37 -1.41
N PHE A 70 -2.82 4.45 -1.97
CA PHE A 70 -2.05 5.66 -2.20
C PHE A 70 -2.05 6.54 -0.94
N MET A 71 -0.85 6.93 -0.49
CA MET A 71 -0.65 7.83 0.64
C MET A 71 0.35 8.91 0.20
N PRO A 72 -0.05 10.18 0.00
CA PRO A 72 0.78 11.16 -0.69
C PRO A 72 2.08 11.52 0.03
N ASN A 73 2.15 11.37 1.35
CA ASN A 73 3.35 11.61 2.14
C ASN A 73 3.31 10.82 3.45
N ASP A 74 4.47 10.67 4.07
CA ASP A 74 4.59 10.24 5.47
C ASP A 74 4.12 11.34 6.45
N SER A 75 2.81 11.66 6.55
CA SER A 75 2.28 12.48 7.67
C SER A 75 0.75 12.57 7.78
N PRO A 76 0.17 12.89 8.97
CA PRO A 76 0.66 12.71 10.34
C PRO A 76 -0.39 11.93 11.16
N ALA A 77 -0.57 10.66 10.85
CA ALA A 77 -0.91 9.66 11.86
C ALA A 77 -0.85 8.32 11.14
N VAL A 78 0.25 7.61 11.34
CA VAL A 78 0.36 6.19 10.96
C VAL A 78 -0.86 5.39 11.45
N VAL A 79 -1.42 5.79 12.60
CA VAL A 79 -2.68 5.30 13.16
C VAL A 79 -3.88 5.45 12.22
N ARG A 80 -3.97 6.54 11.43
CA ARG A 80 -5.04 6.77 10.47
C ARG A 80 -4.87 5.94 9.21
N THR A 81 -3.64 5.80 8.69
CA THR A 81 -3.30 4.89 7.60
C THR A 81 -3.76 3.47 7.94
N VAL A 82 -3.35 2.98 9.12
CA VAL A 82 -3.80 1.68 9.64
C VAL A 82 -5.32 1.63 9.85
N GLY A 83 -5.90 2.68 10.42
CA GLY A 83 -7.35 2.74 10.64
C GLY A 83 -8.15 2.72 9.33
N ALA A 84 -7.63 3.26 8.24
CA ALA A 84 -8.26 3.22 6.93
C ALA A 84 -8.17 1.81 6.34
N ILE A 85 -6.99 1.19 6.38
CA ILE A 85 -6.79 -0.21 5.95
C ILE A 85 -7.73 -1.16 6.72
N ASN A 86 -7.78 -1.03 8.05
CA ASN A 86 -8.66 -1.84 8.89
C ASN A 86 -10.14 -1.65 8.56
N ARG A 87 -10.58 -0.43 8.23
CA ARG A 87 -11.98 -0.17 7.83
C ARG A 87 -12.31 -0.80 6.48
N LEU A 88 -11.40 -0.73 5.52
CA LEU A 88 -11.58 -1.39 4.21
C LEU A 88 -11.79 -2.90 4.40
N GLU A 89 -10.98 -3.53 5.27
CA GLU A 89 -11.10 -4.95 5.63
C GLU A 89 -12.40 -5.23 6.41
N GLU A 90 -12.76 -4.40 7.41
CA GLU A 90 -13.98 -4.54 8.22
C GLU A 90 -15.27 -4.48 7.38
N TYR A 91 -15.32 -3.56 6.41
CA TYR A 91 -16.48 -3.41 5.53
C TYR A 91 -16.50 -4.41 4.37
N GLY A 92 -15.48 -5.26 4.24
CA GLY A 92 -15.38 -6.25 3.16
C GLY A 92 -15.36 -5.59 1.78
N VAL A 93 -14.72 -4.43 1.66
CA VAL A 93 -14.58 -3.73 0.38
C VAL A 93 -13.78 -4.64 -0.55
N ASP A 94 -14.31 -4.90 -1.74
CA ASP A 94 -13.53 -5.54 -2.79
C ASP A 94 -12.48 -4.55 -3.28
N LEU A 95 -11.23 -4.86 -2.99
CA LEU A 95 -10.09 -3.99 -3.31
C LEU A 95 -9.53 -4.29 -4.70
N THR A 96 -9.99 -5.36 -5.36
CA THR A 96 -9.50 -5.81 -6.66
C THR A 96 -9.58 -4.66 -7.67
N ASP A 97 -8.45 -4.36 -8.32
CA ASP A 97 -8.33 -3.28 -9.31
C ASP A 97 -8.78 -1.90 -8.78
N GLY A 98 -8.76 -1.69 -7.46
CA GLY A 98 -9.21 -0.46 -6.82
C GLY A 98 -8.05 0.43 -6.37
N GLU A 99 -8.26 1.75 -6.44
CA GLU A 99 -7.33 2.77 -5.98
C GLU A 99 -7.93 3.50 -4.76
N PHE A 100 -7.23 3.47 -3.64
CA PHE A 100 -7.72 3.96 -2.35
C PHE A 100 -6.78 5.02 -1.78
N PHE A 101 -7.29 6.24 -1.68
CA PHE A 101 -6.58 7.37 -1.11
C PHE A 101 -6.67 7.32 0.41
N LEU A 102 -5.54 7.07 1.07
CA LEU A 102 -5.48 7.02 2.52
C LEU A 102 -5.43 8.45 3.07
N PRO A 103 -6.23 8.77 4.11
CA PRO A 103 -6.36 10.15 4.61
C PRO A 103 -5.03 10.66 5.19
N ASP A 104 -4.57 11.80 4.67
CA ASP A 104 -3.37 12.56 5.05
C ASP A 104 -3.63 13.67 6.07
N GLY A 105 -4.80 13.68 6.68
CA GLY A 105 -5.21 14.67 7.68
C GLY A 105 -6.01 15.82 7.07
N TRP A 106 -7.24 15.54 6.67
CA TRP A 106 -8.24 16.59 6.47
C TRP A 106 -8.70 17.09 7.84
N ALA A 107 -8.50 18.39 8.07
CA ALA A 107 -8.98 19.12 9.25
C ALA A 107 -10.50 19.25 9.27
#